data_AF-A0AAC8TIB0-F1
#
_entry.id   AF-A0AAC8TIB0-F1
#
_cell.length_a   1.000
_cell.length_b   1.000
_cell.length_c   1.000
_cell.angle_alpha   90.00
_cell.angle_beta   90.00
_cell.angle_gamma   90.00
#
_symmetry.space_group_name_H-M   'P 1'
#
loop_
_entity.id
_entity.type
_entity.pdbx_description
1 polymer ?
#
loop_
_entity_poly.entity_id
_entity_poly.type
_entity_poly.pdbx_seq_one_letter_code
_entity_poly.pdbx_strand_id
1 'polypeptide(L)'
;MGVLGHTDIQTTMGLSQLIELHRQELLARWKDMVRTLSDARHLSEESLENHIPDLLDWLVVRLRDRDAADVYGSQMLSRVHAFQRVGDDFDLVEVLAELAVLRDVMLGIWAEQPGEVTPAEVIQLNRDLDDVVTVCTTEFARQILAKHGAPREATQAMGP
;
A
#
# COMPACT_ATOMS: atom_id res chain seq x y z
N MET A 1 29.82 -34.02 30.95
CA MET A 1 29.96 -32.68 30.35
C MET A 1 29.29 -32.71 28.98
N GLY A 2 27.96 -32.56 28.94
CA GLY A 2 27.19 -32.59 27.69
C GLY A 2 26.75 -31.18 27.37
N VAL A 3 27.31 -30.59 26.31
CA VAL A 3 26.85 -29.30 25.78
C VAL A 3 25.51 -29.59 25.10
N LEU A 4 24.42 -29.20 25.76
CA LEU A 4 23.09 -29.19 25.17
C LEU A 4 23.15 -28.20 24.00
N GLY A 5 22.82 -28.71 22.81
CA GLY A 5 22.71 -27.90 21.60
C GLY A 5 21.79 -26.72 21.88
N HIS A 6 22.27 -25.52 21.58
CA HIS A 6 21.41 -24.39 21.33
C HIS A 6 20.63 -24.79 20.07
N THR A 7 19.45 -25.38 20.26
CA THR A 7 18.45 -25.42 19.20
C THR A 7 18.06 -23.97 18.98
N ASP A 8 18.72 -23.34 18.03
CA ASP A 8 18.26 -22.08 17.47
C ASP A 8 16.88 -22.43 16.88
N ILE A 9 15.81 -22.11 17.63
CA ILE A 9 14.46 -22.18 17.11
C ILE A 9 14.41 -21.04 16.10
N GLN A 10 14.91 -21.30 14.90
CA GLN A 10 14.73 -20.42 13.76
C GLN A 10 13.22 -20.26 13.62
N THR A 11 12.73 -19.15 14.15
CA THR A 11 11.32 -18.82 14.11
C THR A 11 11.04 -18.53 12.65
N THR A 12 10.40 -19.49 11.99
CA THR A 12 10.06 -19.46 10.58
C THR A 12 9.19 -18.23 10.32
N MET A 13 9.70 -17.29 9.52
CA MET A 13 9.09 -15.97 9.32
C MET A 13 8.13 -16.00 8.13
N GLY A 14 6.82 -15.80 8.38
CA GLY A 14 5.81 -15.54 7.34
C GLY A 14 5.76 -14.06 6.96
N LEU A 15 4.87 -13.68 6.04
CA LEU A 15 4.82 -12.29 5.52
C LEU A 15 4.43 -11.28 6.60
N SER A 16 3.53 -11.65 7.51
CA SER A 16 3.12 -10.78 8.61
C SER A 16 4.30 -10.42 9.53
N GLN A 17 5.14 -11.41 9.88
CA GLN A 17 6.32 -11.17 10.70
C GLN A 17 7.41 -10.42 9.94
N LEU A 18 7.55 -10.67 8.63
CA LEU A 18 8.48 -9.92 7.78
C LEU A 18 8.12 -8.43 7.74
N ILE A 19 6.85 -8.09 7.54
CA ILE A 19 6.38 -6.69 7.51
C ILE A 19 6.65 -6.01 8.86
N GLU A 20 6.37 -6.69 9.98
CA GLU A 20 6.63 -6.13 11.31
C GLU A 20 8.12 -5.94 11.59
N LEU A 21 8.93 -6.97 11.33
CA LEU A 21 10.36 -6.97 11.63
C LEU A 21 11.11 -5.94 10.78
N HIS A 22 10.74 -5.82 9.50
CA HIS A 22 11.40 -4.95 8.54
C HIS A 22 10.63 -3.64 8.29
N ARG A 23 9.66 -3.27 9.15
CA ARG A 23 8.77 -2.11 8.92
C ARG A 23 9.51 -0.83 8.59
N GLN A 24 10.57 -0.51 9.35
CA GLN A 24 11.36 0.70 9.15
C GLN A 24 12.17 0.66 7.84
N GLU A 25 12.73 -0.51 7.52
CA GLU A 25 13.48 -0.73 6.28
C GLU A 25 12.55 -0.66 5.06
N LEU A 26 11.37 -1.28 5.16
CA LEU A 26 10.33 -1.24 4.15
C LEU A 26 9.91 0.20 3.87
N LEU A 27 9.57 0.98 4.90
CA LEU A 27 9.19 2.39 4.74
C LEU A 27 10.33 3.22 4.15
N ALA A 28 11.58 3.01 4.57
CA ALA A 28 12.73 3.71 4.02
C ALA A 28 12.92 3.39 2.51
N ARG A 29 12.97 2.11 2.14
CA ARG A 29 13.12 1.67 0.74
C ARG A 29 11.95 2.14 -0.13
N TRP A 30 10.73 2.08 0.41
CA TRP A 30 9.53 2.58 -0.26
C TRP A 30 9.62 4.09 -0.52
N LYS A 31 9.97 4.90 0.48
CA LYS A 31 10.16 6.35 0.33
C LYS A 31 11.21 6.69 -0.73
N ASP A 32 12.35 6.00 -0.69
CA ASP A 32 13.43 6.24 -1.64
C ASP A 32 13.00 5.94 -3.08
N MET A 33 12.26 4.86 -3.29
CA MET A 33 11.76 4.48 -4.60
C MET A 33 10.62 5.39 -5.07
N VAL A 34 9.66 5.73 -4.21
CA VAL A 34 8.55 6.62 -4.55
C VAL A 34 9.02 8.04 -4.87
N ARG A 35 10.08 8.54 -4.21
CA ARG A 35 10.67 9.86 -4.56
C ARG A 35 11.25 9.93 -5.97
N THR A 36 11.37 8.82 -6.67
CA THR A 36 11.75 8.82 -8.10
C THR A 36 10.58 9.23 -9.01
N LEU A 37 9.33 9.11 -8.54
CA LEU A 37 8.11 9.59 -9.21
C LEU A 37 8.06 11.14 -9.20
N SER A 38 7.38 11.75 -10.16
CA SER A 38 7.44 13.20 -10.39
C SER A 38 6.81 14.00 -9.25
N ASP A 39 5.59 13.63 -8.85
CA ASP A 39 4.75 14.36 -7.90
C ASP A 39 5.21 14.09 -6.47
N ALA A 40 5.64 12.86 -6.17
CA ALA A 40 6.11 12.47 -4.85
C ALA A 40 7.49 13.02 -4.46
N ARG A 41 8.30 13.45 -5.44
CA ARG A 41 9.67 13.93 -5.23
C ARG A 41 9.78 15.07 -4.22
N HIS A 42 8.78 15.95 -4.21
CA HIS A 42 8.81 17.20 -3.46
C HIS A 42 7.99 17.18 -2.17
N LEU A 43 7.32 16.06 -1.89
CA LEU A 43 6.55 15.92 -0.65
C LEU A 43 7.47 15.92 0.58
N SER A 44 6.95 16.50 1.66
CA SER A 44 7.52 16.33 2.99
C SER A 44 7.49 14.84 3.38
N GLU A 45 8.34 14.43 4.31
CA GLU A 45 8.34 13.04 4.77
C GLU A 45 7.00 12.63 5.39
N GLU A 46 6.38 13.51 6.16
CA GLU A 46 5.06 13.30 6.76
C GLU A 46 3.97 13.14 5.68
N SER A 47 3.95 14.03 4.67
CA SER A 47 3.00 13.97 3.56
C SER A 47 3.19 12.73 2.69
N LEU A 48 4.44 12.31 2.50
CA LEU A 48 4.78 11.14 1.72
C LEU A 48 4.31 9.87 2.43
N GLU A 49 4.71 9.67 3.69
CA GLU A 49 4.35 8.49 4.47
C GLU A 49 2.84 8.38 4.69
N ASN A 50 2.18 9.47 5.09
CA ASN A 50 0.74 9.53 5.26
C ASN A 50 0.19 8.28 5.98
N HIS A 51 -0.68 7.50 5.33
CA HIS A 51 -1.34 6.30 5.85
C HIS A 51 -0.66 5.00 5.45
N ILE A 52 0.50 5.05 4.79
CA ILE A 52 1.26 3.84 4.46
C ILE A 52 1.67 3.07 5.73
N PRO A 53 2.13 3.72 6.82
CA PRO A 53 2.38 3.02 8.08
C PRO A 53 1.14 2.26 8.61
N ASP A 54 -0.03 2.89 8.59
CA ASP A 54 -1.28 2.26 9.05
C ASP A 54 -1.73 1.12 8.12
N LEU A 55 -1.49 1.27 6.80
CA LEU A 55 -1.77 0.24 5.81
C LEU A 55 -0.93 -1.01 6.05
N LEU A 56 0.34 -0.85 6.42
CA LEU A 56 1.20 -1.98 6.80
C LEU A 56 0.65 -2.69 8.04
N ASP A 57 0.21 -1.93 9.05
CA ASP A 57 -0.35 -2.49 10.27
C ASP A 57 -1.66 -3.26 9.97
N TRP A 58 -2.50 -2.74 9.05
CA TRP A 58 -3.68 -3.45 8.56
C TRP A 58 -3.33 -4.74 7.79
N LEU A 59 -2.33 -4.71 6.90
CA LEU A 59 -1.87 -5.90 6.16
C LEU A 59 -1.37 -7.00 7.11
N VAL A 60 -0.65 -6.64 8.17
CA VAL A 60 -0.19 -7.60 9.20
C VAL A 60 -1.38 -8.32 9.85
N VAL A 61 -2.46 -7.60 10.18
CA VAL A 61 -3.67 -8.21 10.76
C VAL A 61 -4.33 -9.15 9.76
N ARG A 62 -4.50 -8.73 8.50
CA ARG A 62 -5.12 -9.52 7.43
C ARG A 62 -4.35 -10.79 7.08
N LEU A 63 -3.02 -10.72 7.07
CA LEU A 63 -2.16 -11.87 6.81
C LEU A 63 -2.19 -12.90 7.95
N ARG A 64 -2.46 -12.47 9.19
CA ARG A 64 -2.62 -13.36 10.35
C ARG A 64 -4.01 -13.97 10.42
N ASP A 65 -5.03 -13.20 10.08
CA ASP A 65 -6.42 -13.63 10.08
C ASP A 65 -7.14 -13.07 8.86
N ARG A 66 -7.29 -13.93 7.84
CA ARG A 66 -7.98 -13.60 6.58
C ARG A 66 -9.45 -13.24 6.78
N ASP A 67 -10.06 -13.72 7.87
CA ASP A 67 -11.47 -13.54 8.17
C ASP A 67 -11.67 -12.38 9.17
N ALA A 68 -10.58 -11.72 9.59
CA ALA A 68 -10.63 -10.49 10.34
C ALA A 68 -11.49 -9.48 9.57
N ALA A 69 -12.65 -9.19 10.14
CA ALA A 69 -13.69 -8.34 9.57
C ALA A 69 -13.27 -6.87 9.66
N ASP A 70 -12.23 -6.48 8.93
CA ASP A 70 -11.77 -5.09 8.85
C ASP A 70 -11.69 -4.59 7.42
N VAL A 71 -12.78 -4.79 6.68
CA VAL A 71 -13.03 -4.14 5.38
C VAL A 71 -13.13 -2.61 5.55
N TYR A 72 -13.42 -2.12 6.76
CA TYR A 72 -13.54 -0.69 7.04
C TYR A 72 -12.16 0.00 7.18
N GLY A 73 -11.17 -0.68 7.76
CA GLY A 73 -9.81 -0.18 7.94
C GLY A 73 -9.14 0.20 6.62
N SER A 74 -8.95 -0.76 5.71
CA SER A 74 -8.34 -0.46 4.41
C SER A 74 -9.12 0.55 3.59
N GLN A 75 -10.45 0.53 3.65
CA GLN A 75 -11.26 1.51 2.93
C GLN A 75 -11.01 2.92 3.42
N MET A 76 -10.99 3.13 4.74
CA MET A 76 -10.75 4.45 5.31
C MET A 76 -9.34 4.94 4.96
N LEU A 77 -8.32 4.11 5.16
CA LEU A 77 -6.93 4.45 4.83
C LEU A 77 -6.76 4.79 3.34
N SER A 78 -7.36 3.99 2.46
CA SER A 78 -7.31 4.21 1.00
C SER A 78 -8.00 5.51 0.58
N ARG A 79 -9.13 5.85 1.21
CA ARG A 79 -9.86 7.09 0.93
C ARG A 79 -9.12 8.32 1.39
N VAL A 80 -8.53 8.28 2.60
CA VAL A 80 -7.74 9.42 3.10
C VAL A 80 -6.46 9.58 2.28
N HIS A 81 -5.82 8.48 1.88
CA HIS A 81 -4.69 8.53 0.95
C HIS A 81 -5.07 9.22 -0.37
N ALA A 82 -6.15 8.78 -1.03
CA ALA A 82 -6.66 9.43 -2.24
C ALA A 82 -6.97 10.92 -2.03
N PHE A 83 -7.54 11.27 -0.87
CA PHE A 83 -7.89 12.66 -0.54
C PHE A 83 -6.69 13.58 -0.49
N GLN A 84 -5.64 13.16 0.21
CA GLN A 84 -4.43 13.95 0.30
C GLN A 84 -3.78 14.13 -1.09
N ARG A 85 -3.71 13.07 -1.89
CA ARG A 85 -3.09 13.14 -3.22
C ARG A 85 -3.85 14.03 -4.21
N VAL A 86 -5.18 14.06 -4.15
CA VAL A 86 -5.96 15.06 -4.93
C VAL A 86 -5.70 16.49 -4.42
N GLY A 87 -5.51 16.66 -3.11
CA GLY A 87 -5.13 17.94 -2.50
C GLY A 87 -3.75 18.42 -2.94
N ASP A 88 -2.81 17.48 -3.11
CA ASP A 88 -1.43 17.72 -3.53
C ASP A 88 -1.25 17.76 -5.07
N ASP A 89 -2.36 17.76 -5.83
CA ASP A 89 -2.40 17.82 -7.30
C ASP A 89 -1.67 16.65 -8.02
N PHE A 90 -1.67 15.46 -7.41
CA PHE A 90 -1.06 14.26 -8.00
C PHE A 90 -1.80 13.76 -9.25
N ASP A 91 -1.05 13.14 -10.16
CA ASP A 91 -1.61 12.25 -11.18
C ASP A 91 -2.03 10.90 -10.55
N LEU A 92 -3.21 10.40 -10.91
CA LEU A 92 -3.69 9.09 -10.48
C LEU A 92 -2.70 7.97 -10.81
N VAL A 93 -2.02 8.03 -11.95
CA VAL A 93 -1.00 7.07 -12.36
C VAL A 93 0.13 7.01 -11.34
N GLU A 94 0.55 8.15 -10.78
CA GLU A 94 1.57 8.18 -9.74
C GLU A 94 1.07 7.59 -8.43
N VAL A 95 -0.16 7.90 -8.02
CA VAL A 95 -0.79 7.28 -6.83
C VAL A 95 -0.81 5.75 -6.94
N LEU A 96 -1.16 5.22 -8.12
CA LEU A 96 -1.14 3.77 -8.38
C LEU A 96 0.28 3.20 -8.36
N ALA A 97 1.25 3.95 -8.88
CA ALA A 97 2.66 3.56 -8.84
C ALA A 97 3.19 3.47 -7.40
N GLU A 98 2.77 4.35 -6.48
CA GLU A 98 3.18 4.27 -5.07
C GLU A 98 2.77 2.95 -4.40
N LEU A 99 1.54 2.49 -4.67
CA LEU A 99 1.01 1.23 -4.15
C LEU A 99 1.67 0.01 -4.81
N ALA A 100 2.03 0.12 -6.09
CA ALA A 100 2.80 -0.92 -6.77
C ALA A 100 4.23 -1.02 -6.19
N VAL A 101 4.90 0.11 -5.97
CA VAL A 101 6.24 0.17 -5.33
C VAL A 101 6.20 -0.44 -3.93
N LEU A 102 5.12 -0.23 -3.18
CA LEU A 102 4.95 -0.83 -1.86
C LEU A 102 4.97 -2.37 -1.92
N ARG A 103 4.28 -2.96 -2.90
CA ARG A 103 4.31 -4.40 -3.17
C ARG A 103 5.73 -4.87 -3.53
N ASP A 104 6.39 -4.15 -4.44
CA ASP A 104 7.73 -4.52 -4.92
C ASP A 104 8.76 -4.49 -3.79
N VAL A 105 8.69 -3.51 -2.88
CA VAL A 105 9.57 -3.44 -1.71
C VAL A 105 9.33 -4.59 -0.75
N MET A 106 8.07 -4.94 -0.46
CA MET A 106 7.74 -6.09 0.40
C MET A 106 8.29 -7.40 -0.17
N LEU A 107 8.03 -7.65 -1.46
CA LEU A 107 8.49 -8.87 -2.12
C LEU A 107 10.02 -8.88 -2.32
N GLY A 108 10.64 -7.72 -2.51
CA GLY A 108 12.09 -7.56 -2.59
C GLY A 108 12.78 -7.91 -1.27
N ILE A 109 12.27 -7.41 -0.14
CA ILE A 109 12.79 -7.77 1.19
C ILE A 109 12.64 -9.28 1.42
N TRP A 110 11.51 -9.88 1.03
CA TRP A 110 11.33 -11.33 1.11
C TRP A 110 12.30 -12.10 0.22
N ALA A 111 12.59 -11.63 -0.99
CA ALA A 111 13.54 -12.28 -1.88
C ALA A 111 14.98 -12.24 -1.33
N GLU A 112 15.35 -11.18 -0.62
CA GLU A 112 16.66 -11.04 0.03
C GLU A 112 16.77 -11.85 1.33
N GLN A 113 15.66 -11.99 2.05
CA GLN A 113 15.58 -12.72 3.33
C GLN A 113 14.44 -13.74 3.29
N PRO A 114 14.62 -14.86 2.54
CA PRO A 114 13.55 -15.84 2.38
C PRO A 114 13.17 -16.48 3.71
N GLY A 115 11.90 -16.32 4.08
CA GLY A 115 11.27 -17.05 5.18
C GLY A 115 10.38 -18.20 4.66
N GLU A 116 9.54 -18.74 5.54
CA GLU A 116 8.56 -19.78 5.18
C GLU A 116 7.25 -19.19 4.65
N VAL A 117 7.36 -18.13 3.85
CA VAL A 117 6.20 -17.51 3.19
C VAL A 117 5.54 -18.52 2.25
N THR A 118 4.26 -18.77 2.48
CA THR A 118 3.46 -19.69 1.68
C THR A 118 2.87 -18.99 0.45
N PRO A 119 2.57 -19.74 -0.64
CA PRO A 119 1.83 -19.19 -1.77
C PRO A 119 0.48 -18.59 -1.37
N ALA A 120 -0.16 -19.11 -0.31
CA ALA A 120 -1.43 -18.60 0.20
C ALA A 120 -1.28 -17.18 0.77
N GLU A 121 -0.21 -16.90 1.53
CA GLU A 121 0.07 -15.56 2.05
C GLU A 121 0.35 -14.56 0.91
N VAL A 122 1.11 -14.97 -0.12
CA VAL A 122 1.37 -14.11 -1.30
C VAL A 122 0.08 -13.79 -2.05
N ILE A 123 -0.80 -14.78 -2.24
CA ILE A 123 -2.11 -14.58 -2.85
C ILE A 123 -2.97 -13.62 -2.01
N GLN A 124 -2.94 -13.77 -0.68
CA GLN A 124 -3.68 -12.92 0.24
C GLN A 124 -3.18 -11.47 0.18
N LEU A 125 -1.87 -11.25 0.28
CA LEU A 125 -1.23 -9.94 0.13
C LEU A 125 -1.65 -9.23 -1.16
N ASN A 126 -1.61 -9.96 -2.29
CA ASN A 126 -1.98 -9.38 -3.58
C ASN A 126 -3.46 -8.95 -3.62
N ARG A 127 -4.37 -9.78 -3.10
CA ARG A 127 -5.79 -9.44 -3.03
C ARG A 127 -6.05 -8.23 -2.13
N ASP A 128 -5.45 -8.22 -0.95
CA ASP A 128 -5.62 -7.11 -0.01
C ASP A 128 -5.08 -5.78 -0.59
N LEU A 129 -3.97 -5.81 -1.34
CA LEU A 129 -3.45 -4.64 -2.06
C LEU A 129 -4.31 -4.23 -3.26
N ASP A 130 -4.86 -5.19 -4.01
CA ASP A 130 -5.76 -4.89 -5.13
C ASP A 130 -7.07 -4.26 -4.65
N ASP A 131 -7.56 -4.66 -3.47
CA ASP A 131 -8.71 -4.02 -2.81
C ASP A 131 -8.38 -2.56 -2.42
N VAL A 132 -7.21 -2.31 -1.85
CA VAL A 132 -6.71 -0.96 -1.53
C VAL A 132 -6.62 -0.09 -2.80
N VAL A 133 -6.03 -0.62 -3.87
CA VAL A 133 -5.96 0.05 -5.18
C VAL A 133 -7.36 0.39 -5.71
N THR A 134 -8.29 -0.55 -5.62
CA THR A 134 -9.67 -0.36 -6.11
C THR A 134 -10.38 0.76 -5.35
N VAL A 135 -10.28 0.77 -4.01
CA VAL A 135 -10.90 1.79 -3.19
C VAL A 135 -10.24 3.15 -3.41
N CYS A 136 -8.91 3.19 -3.44
CA CYS A 136 -8.14 4.41 -3.65
C CYS A 136 -8.48 5.04 -5.02
N THR A 137 -8.49 4.25 -6.09
CA THR A 137 -8.87 4.70 -7.44
C THR A 137 -10.30 5.25 -7.48
N THR A 138 -11.24 4.53 -6.88
CA THR A 138 -12.65 4.94 -6.86
C THR A 138 -12.80 6.27 -6.12
N GLU A 139 -12.14 6.42 -4.99
CA GLU A 139 -12.23 7.64 -4.19
C GLU A 139 -11.51 8.81 -4.86
N PHE A 140 -10.34 8.59 -5.43
CA PHE A 140 -9.61 9.60 -6.20
C PHE A 140 -10.47 10.15 -7.34
N ALA A 141 -11.10 9.27 -8.12
CA ALA A 141 -12.00 9.66 -9.21
C ALA A 141 -13.20 10.48 -8.70
N ARG A 142 -13.83 10.08 -7.58
CA ARG A 142 -14.91 10.86 -6.97
C ARG A 142 -14.46 12.25 -6.58
N GLN A 143 -13.27 12.37 -6.01
CA GLN A 143 -12.74 13.65 -5.56
C GLN A 143 -12.34 14.56 -6.70
N ILE A 144 -11.77 14.05 -7.78
CA ILE A 144 -11.52 14.81 -9.01
C ILE A 144 -12.84 15.35 -9.58
N LEU A 145 -13.89 14.52 -9.65
CA LEU A 145 -15.21 14.95 -10.10
C LEU A 145 -15.83 16.01 -9.17
N ALA A 146 -15.60 15.91 -7.87
CA ALA A 146 -16.06 16.91 -6.90
C ALA A 146 -15.27 18.23 -7.01
N LYS A 147 -13.95 18.17 -7.20
CA LYS A 147 -13.04 19.33 -7.30
C LYS A 147 -13.24 20.11 -8.59
N HIS A 148 -13.44 19.42 -9.71
CA HIS A 148 -13.50 20.03 -11.05
C HIS A 148 -14.89 20.05 -11.69
N GLY A 149 -15.88 19.44 -11.03
CA GLY A 149 -17.21 19.18 -11.60
C GLY A 149 -17.20 17.98 -12.55
N ALA A 150 -18.38 17.37 -12.79
CA ALA A 150 -18.52 16.39 -13.86
C ALA A 150 -18.09 17.04 -15.19
N PRO A 151 -17.41 16.31 -16.11
CA PRO A 151 -17.15 16.84 -17.44
C PRO A 151 -18.50 17.29 -18.00
N ARG A 152 -18.62 18.58 -18.34
CA ARG A 152 -19.79 19.08 -19.05
C ARG A 152 -19.91 18.20 -20.29
N GLU A 153 -20.98 17.40 -20.37
CA GLU A 153 -21.37 16.82 -21.64
C GLU A 153 -21.37 17.97 -22.65
N ALA A 154 -20.74 17.75 -23.81
CA ALA A 154 -20.86 18.65 -24.94
C ALA A 154 -22.29 18.57 -25.48
N THR A 155 -23.27 18.98 -24.68
CA THR A 155 -24.68 18.99 -25.05
C THR A 155 -24.91 20.27 -25.85
N GLN A 156 -25.22 20.06 -27.14
CA GLN A 156 -25.79 21.03 -28.09
C GLN A 156 -24.84 22.06 -28.72
N ALA A 157 -23.98 21.56 -29.61
CA ALA A 157 -23.57 22.30 -30.81
C ALA A 157 -24.07 21.56 -32.08
N MET A 158 -25.37 21.26 -32.13
CA MET A 158 -26.09 21.01 -33.37
C MET A 158 -27.43 21.74 -33.22
N GLY A 159 -27.41 22.99 -33.67
CA GLY A 159 -28.63 23.79 -33.84
C GLY A 159 -29.51 23.23 -34.95
N PRO A 160 -30.77 23.69 -35.05
CA PRO A 160 -31.69 23.33 -36.12
C PRO A 160 -31.20 23.78 -37.50
#